data_AF-A0A7K4DD06-F1
#
_entry.id   AF-A0A7K4DD06-F1
#
_cell.length_a   1.000
_cell.length_b   1.000
_cell.length_c   1.000
_cell.angle_alpha   90.00
_cell.angle_beta   90.00
_cell.angle_gamma   90.00
#
_symmetry.space_group_name_H-M   'P 1'
#
loop_
_entity.id
_entity.type
_entity.pdbx_description
1 polymer ?
#
loop_
_entity_poly.entity_id
_entity_poly.type
_entity_poly.pdbx_seq_one_letter_code
_entity_poly.pdbx_strand_id
1 'polypeptide(L)'
;MISIFDVFGVILTVFLVIVLLLLLIAVLLIFYSAKTKKVVFPGFILFVLDFLYYPLKSLTEKIGFKKGYIDMISNDMRNFVNYKALSKIPFNERILLLPQCLRKIDCPATLNSLKGFECINCG
;
A
#
# COMPACT_ATOMS: atom_id res chain seq x y z
N MET A 1 -9.61 -26.06 35.88
CA MET A 1 -10.01 -26.09 34.46
C MET A 1 -9.77 -24.68 33.93
N ILE A 2 -8.94 -24.54 32.89
CA ILE A 2 -8.75 -23.24 32.22
C ILE A 2 -10.05 -22.93 31.49
N SER A 3 -10.66 -21.76 31.74
CA SER A 3 -11.90 -21.39 31.05
C SER A 3 -11.57 -21.05 29.59
N ILE A 4 -12.53 -21.27 28.69
CA ILE A 4 -12.33 -20.97 27.26
C ILE A 4 -12.01 -19.48 27.02
N PHE A 5 -12.50 -18.61 27.90
CA PHE A 5 -12.25 -17.17 27.88
C PHE A 5 -10.80 -16.83 28.26
N ASP A 6 -10.18 -17.57 29.17
CA ASP A 6 -8.77 -17.36 29.56
C ASP A 6 -7.84 -17.67 28.38
N VAL A 7 -8.11 -18.77 27.65
CA VAL A 7 -7.35 -19.14 26.45
C VAL A 7 -7.49 -18.06 25.37
N PHE A 8 -8.72 -17.59 25.13
CA PHE A 8 -8.96 -16.50 24.19
C PHE A 8 -8.24 -15.21 24.59
N GLY A 9 -8.25 -14.86 25.88
CA GLY A 9 -7.57 -13.68 26.40
C GLY A 9 -6.06 -13.73 26.18
N VAL A 10 -5.43 -14.88 26.42
CA VAL A 10 -3.99 -15.08 26.17
C VAL A 10 -3.68 -14.97 24.68
N ILE A 11 -4.46 -15.63 23.81
CA ILE A 11 -4.25 -15.56 22.35
C ILE A 11 -4.35 -14.12 21.85
N LEU A 12 -5.39 -13.39 22.27
CA LEU A 12 -5.59 -12.00 21.87
C LEU A 12 -4.44 -11.11 22.34
N THR A 13 -3.98 -11.31 23.57
CA THR A 13 -2.88 -10.52 24.15
C THR A 13 -1.57 -10.78 23.40
N VAL A 14 -1.24 -12.05 23.12
CA VAL A 14 -0.06 -12.41 22.34
C VAL A 14 -0.14 -11.82 20.93
N PHE A 15 -1.30 -11.92 20.27
CA PHE A 15 -1.52 -11.32 18.96
C PHE A 15 -1.28 -9.80 18.97
N LEU A 16 -1.82 -9.10 19.97
CA LEU A 16 -1.67 -7.64 20.12
C LEU A 16 -0.20 -7.24 20.32
N VAL A 17 0.54 -8.00 21.14
CA VAL A 17 1.98 -7.82 21.32
C VAL A 17 2.75 -8.02 20.02
N ILE A 18 2.41 -9.05 19.23
CA ILE A 18 3.04 -9.29 17.92
C ILE A 18 2.78 -8.11 16.98
N VAL A 19 1.55 -7.62 16.89
CA VAL A 19 1.22 -6.45 16.05
C VAL A 19 2.02 -5.22 16.47
N LEU A 20 2.11 -4.94 17.77
CA LEU A 20 2.92 -3.82 18.29
C LEU A 20 4.40 -3.95 17.93
N LEU A 21 4.97 -5.15 18.03
CA LEU A 21 6.35 -5.41 17.65
C LEU A 21 6.57 -5.21 16.14
N LEU A 22 5.66 -5.68 15.29
CA LEU A 22 5.74 -5.47 13.84
C LEU A 22 5.69 -3.99 13.47
N LEU A 23 4.83 -3.21 14.14
CA LEU A 23 4.76 -1.75 13.95
C LEU A 23 6.05 -1.07 14.40
N LEU A 24 6.60 -1.47 15.54
CA LEU A 24 7.87 -0.92 16.03
C LEU A 24 9.01 -1.20 15.04
N ILE A 25 9.11 -2.42 14.53
CA ILE A 25 10.11 -2.80 13.51
C ILE A 25 9.91 -1.96 12.25
N ALA A 26 8.67 -1.77 11.79
CA ALA A 26 8.39 -0.95 10.62
C ALA A 26 8.87 0.50 10.80
N VAL A 27 8.58 1.11 11.95
CA VAL A 27 9.03 2.47 12.27
C VAL A 27 10.56 2.55 12.29
N LEU A 28 11.23 1.57 12.91
CA LEU A 28 12.70 1.51 12.94
C LEU A 28 13.30 1.40 11.53
N LEU A 29 12.71 0.58 10.66
CA LEU A 29 13.15 0.43 9.27
C LEU A 29 12.94 1.71 8.45
N ILE A 30 11.82 2.40 8.65
CA ILE A 30 11.55 3.69 8.01
C ILE A 30 12.56 4.73 8.47
N PHE A 31 12.80 4.82 9.78
CA PHE A 31 13.77 5.76 10.35
C PHE A 31 15.19 5.48 9.85
N TYR A 32 15.60 4.20 9.83
CA TYR A 32 16.87 3.78 9.27
C TYR A 32 16.99 4.14 7.78
N SER A 33 15.94 3.89 7.00
CA SER A 33 15.91 4.21 5.57
C SER A 33 16.00 5.71 5.32
N ALA A 34 15.34 6.52 6.14
CA ALA A 34 15.42 7.98 6.08
C ALA A 34 16.85 8.50 6.34
N LYS A 35 17.55 7.91 7.33
CA LYS A 35 18.92 8.29 7.71
C LYS A 35 19.97 7.83 6.71
N THR A 36 19.87 6.59 6.22
CA THR A 36 20.91 5.97 5.38
C THR A 36 20.66 6.10 3.88
N LYS A 37 19.46 6.54 3.48
CA LYS A 37 18.96 6.52 2.08
C LYS A 37 18.94 5.12 1.46
N LYS A 38 19.09 4.07 2.27
CA LYS A 38 19.05 2.67 1.87
C LYS A 38 17.78 2.04 2.42
N VAL A 39 16.99 1.40 1.57
CA VAL A 39 15.80 0.69 2.01
C VAL A 39 16.16 -0.75 2.37
N VAL A 40 15.99 -1.09 3.64
CA VAL A 40 16.26 -2.44 4.17
C VAL A 40 14.97 -3.22 4.24
N PHE A 41 14.99 -4.44 3.70
CA PHE A 41 13.86 -5.36 3.69
C PHE A 41 12.57 -4.76 3.08
N PRO A 42 12.63 -4.36 1.79
CA PRO A 42 11.58 -3.56 1.17
C PRO A 42 10.24 -4.29 1.03
N GLY A 43 10.25 -5.64 0.99
CA GLY A 43 9.02 -6.43 0.99
C GLY A 43 8.19 -6.27 2.26
N PHE A 44 8.83 -6.15 3.43
CA PHE A 44 8.11 -5.92 4.69
C PHE A 44 7.55 -4.50 4.77
N ILE A 45 8.29 -3.51 4.26
CA ILE A 45 7.80 -2.13 4.19
C ILE A 45 6.55 -2.07 3.29
N LEU A 46 6.57 -2.75 2.14
CA LEU A 46 5.39 -2.88 1.28
C LEU A 46 4.23 -3.59 2.00
N PHE A 47 4.50 -4.70 2.70
CA PHE A 47 3.48 -5.40 3.47
C PHE A 47 2.80 -4.49 4.50
N VAL A 48 3.58 -3.71 5.25
CA VAL A 48 3.04 -2.77 6.24
C VAL A 48 2.28 -1.62 5.57
N LEU A 49 2.78 -1.08 4.46
CA LEU A 49 2.09 -0.06 3.67
C LEU A 49 0.73 -0.55 3.15
N ASP A 50 0.66 -1.80 2.68
CA ASP A 50 -0.56 -2.40 2.16
C ASP A 50 -1.56 -2.69 3.29
N PHE A 51 -1.09 -3.27 4.39
CA PHE A 51 -1.93 -3.57 5.55
C PHE A 51 -2.51 -2.30 6.21
N LEU A 52 -1.73 -1.22 6.25
CA LEU A 52 -2.12 0.05 6.87
C LEU A 52 -2.57 1.12 5.86
N TYR A 53 -2.79 0.76 4.59
CA TYR A 53 -3.06 1.72 3.53
C TYR A 53 -4.20 2.69 3.87
N TYR A 54 -5.37 2.17 4.24
CA TYR A 54 -6.54 2.99 4.58
C TYR A 54 -6.33 3.84 5.84
N PRO A 55 -5.88 3.28 6.98
CA PRO A 55 -5.54 4.08 8.15
C PRO A 55 -4.55 5.20 7.86
N LEU A 56 -3.45 4.91 7.15
CA LEU A 56 -2.43 5.90 6.82
C LEU A 56 -2.95 6.96 5.87
N LYS A 57 -3.72 6.58 4.85
CA LYS A 57 -4.33 7.52 3.91
C LYS A 57 -5.26 8.49 4.64
N SER A 58 -6.20 7.98 5.44
CA SER A 58 -7.13 8.81 6.19
C SER A 58 -6.41 9.72 7.19
N LEU A 59 -5.39 9.21 7.88
CA LEU A 59 -4.62 9.98 8.85
C LEU A 59 -3.83 11.11 8.18
N THR A 60 -3.09 10.81 7.11
CA THR A 60 -2.27 11.81 6.41
C THR A 60 -3.12 12.92 5.79
N GLU A 61 -4.26 12.58 5.18
CA GLU A 61 -5.20 13.57 4.65
C GLU A 61 -5.77 14.48 5.75
N LYS A 62 -6.08 13.93 6.94
CA LYS A 62 -6.54 14.71 8.10
C LYS A 62 -5.48 15.64 8.69
N ILE A 63 -4.21 15.24 8.65
CA ILE A 63 -3.08 16.04 9.16
C ILE A 63 -2.68 17.16 8.16
N GLY A 64 -3.28 17.19 6.96
CA GLY A 64 -3.04 18.23 5.97
C GLY A 64 -1.93 17.91 4.97
N PHE A 65 -1.53 16.63 4.86
CA PHE A 65 -0.65 16.21 3.77
C PHE A 65 -1.38 16.35 2.43
N LYS A 66 -0.60 16.48 1.34
CA LYS A 66 -1.13 16.50 -0.02
C LYS A 66 -1.99 15.25 -0.26
N LYS A 67 -3.18 15.43 -0.82
CA LYS A 67 -4.06 14.32 -1.22
C LYS A 67 -3.27 13.32 -2.10
N GLY A 68 -3.35 12.04 -1.76
CA GLY A 68 -2.60 10.99 -2.45
C GLY A 68 -1.14 10.82 -2.04
N TYR A 69 -0.71 11.39 -0.90
CA TYR A 69 0.66 11.23 -0.40
C TYR A 69 1.03 9.75 -0.17
N ILE A 70 0.13 8.98 0.46
CA ILE A 70 0.34 7.53 0.67
C ILE A 70 0.32 6.75 -0.65
N ASP A 71 -0.50 7.17 -1.62
CA ASP A 71 -0.52 6.58 -2.96
C ASP A 71 0.84 6.76 -3.66
N MET A 72 1.42 7.96 -3.56
CA MET A 72 2.75 8.26 -4.10
C MET A 72 3.83 7.41 -3.44
N ILE A 73 3.88 7.35 -2.11
CA ILE A 73 4.85 6.53 -1.37
C ILE A 73 4.73 5.06 -1.75
N SER A 74 3.50 4.53 -1.84
CA SER A 74 3.26 3.13 -2.21
C SER A 74 3.80 2.84 -3.62
N ASN A 75 3.54 3.73 -4.58
CA ASN A 75 4.04 3.60 -5.94
C ASN A 75 5.58 3.67 -6.00
N ASP A 76 6.19 4.66 -5.34
CA ASP A 76 7.65 4.81 -5.31
C ASP A 76 8.33 3.60 -4.69
N MET A 77 7.74 3.04 -3.64
CA MET A 77 8.26 1.85 -2.97
C MET A 77 8.20 0.60 -3.86
N ARG A 78 7.09 0.43 -4.60
CA ARG A 78 6.95 -0.66 -5.59
C ARG A 78 7.91 -0.48 -6.76
N ASN A 79 8.09 0.75 -7.23
CA ASN A 79 9.09 1.07 -8.25
C ASN A 79 10.49 0.73 -7.75
N PHE A 80 10.85 1.16 -6.54
CA PHE A 80 12.16 0.86 -5.93
C PHE A 80 12.44 -0.65 -5.89
N VAL A 81 11.46 -1.46 -5.49
CA VAL A 81 11.60 -2.94 -5.44
C VAL A 81 11.80 -3.55 -6.82
N ASN A 82 10.99 -3.14 -7.79
CA ASN A 82 10.96 -3.79 -9.11
C ASN A 82 11.99 -3.22 -10.09
N TYR A 83 12.48 -2.00 -9.87
CA TYR A 83 13.34 -1.30 -10.81
C TYR A 83 14.60 -2.08 -11.18
N LYS A 84 15.26 -2.71 -10.20
CA LYS A 84 16.50 -3.48 -10.45
C LYS A 84 16.27 -4.71 -11.31
N ALA A 85 15.11 -5.36 -11.20
CA ALA A 85 14.77 -6.50 -12.04
C ALA A 85 14.39 -6.00 -13.45
N LEU A 86 13.54 -4.98 -13.52
CA LEU A 86 13.11 -4.37 -14.78
C LEU A 86 14.26 -3.78 -15.61
N SER A 87 15.25 -3.16 -14.97
CA SER A 87 16.38 -2.50 -15.65
C SER A 87 17.30 -3.48 -16.38
N LYS A 88 17.29 -4.76 -15.99
CA LYS A 88 18.06 -5.83 -16.64
C LYS A 88 17.39 -6.40 -17.89
N ILE A 89 16.09 -6.16 -18.06
CA ILE A 89 15.32 -6.68 -19.21
C ILE A 89 15.66 -5.81 -20.44
N PRO A 90 15.97 -6.37 -21.62
CA PRO A 90 16.19 -5.61 -22.84
C PRO A 90 15.00 -4.71 -23.22
N PHE A 91 15.25 -3.55 -23.82
CA PHE A 91 14.17 -2.58 -24.13
C PHE A 91 13.10 -3.13 -25.07
N ASN A 92 13.49 -3.96 -26.05
CA ASN A 92 12.59 -4.63 -26.99
C ASN A 92 11.70 -5.70 -26.35
N GLU A 93 11.98 -6.10 -25.11
CA GLU A 93 11.19 -7.06 -24.32
C GLU A 93 10.34 -6.39 -23.23
N ARG A 94 10.44 -5.06 -23.08
CA ARG A 94 9.64 -4.31 -22.10
C ARG A 94 8.30 -3.90 -22.71
N ILE A 95 7.23 -4.13 -21.96
CA ILE A 95 5.89 -3.65 -22.31
C ILE A 95 5.53 -2.52 -21.34
N LEU A 96 5.10 -1.39 -21.87
CA LEU A 96 4.54 -0.30 -21.08
C LEU A 96 3.02 -0.45 -21.03
N LEU A 97 2.51 -0.91 -19.89
CA LEU A 97 1.08 -0.98 -19.62
C LEU A 97 0.63 0.33 -18.97
N LEU A 98 0.10 1.24 -19.78
CA LEU A 98 -0.58 2.42 -19.26
C LEU A 98 -2.03 2.03 -18.97
N PRO A 99 -2.55 2.25 -17.74
CA PRO A 99 -3.98 2.14 -17.52
C PRO A 99 -4.65 3.12 -18.48
N GLN A 100 -5.41 2.62 -19.45
CA GLN A 100 -6.27 3.44 -20.28
C GLN A 100 -7.44 3.92 -19.44
N CYS A 101 -7.22 4.94 -18.62
CA CYS A 101 -8.28 5.82 -18.21
C CYS A 101 -8.18 7.08 -19.08
N LEU A 102 -8.78 7.01 -20.27
CA LEU A 102 -9.09 8.19 -21.08
C LEU A 102 -10.28 8.99 -20.50
N ARG A 103 -10.73 8.67 -19.27
CA ARG A 103 -11.86 9.36 -18.66
C ARG A 103 -11.42 10.69 -18.10
N LYS A 104 -12.30 11.66 -18.30
CA LYS A 104 -12.31 12.93 -17.58
C LYS A 104 -12.49 12.67 -16.07
N ILE A 105 -11.85 13.50 -15.24
CA ILE A 105 -11.87 13.40 -13.77
C ILE A 105 -13.30 13.37 -13.19
N ASP A 106 -14.22 14.04 -13.88
CA ASP A 106 -15.64 14.23 -13.56
C ASP A 106 -16.58 13.21 -14.22
N CYS A 107 -16.05 12.15 -14.86
CA CYS A 107 -16.92 11.19 -15.52
C CYS A 107 -17.77 10.40 -14.51
N PRO A 108 -19.12 10.39 -14.65
CA PRO A 108 -20.00 9.77 -13.67
C PRO A 108 -19.94 8.23 -13.69
N ALA A 109 -19.44 7.64 -14.78
CA ALA A 109 -19.17 6.22 -15.01
C ALA A 109 -19.87 5.27 -14.03
N THR A 110 -21.20 5.21 -14.13
CA THR A 110 -22.03 4.41 -13.24
C THR A 110 -21.68 2.94 -13.43
N LEU A 111 -21.41 2.23 -12.32
CA LEU A 111 -21.14 0.80 -12.34
C LEU A 111 -22.46 0.06 -12.57
N ASN A 112 -22.60 -0.58 -13.73
CA ASN A 112 -23.72 -1.46 -14.04
C ASN A 112 -23.40 -2.88 -13.55
N SER A 113 -24.27 -3.49 -12.73
CA SER A 113 -24.02 -4.81 -12.15
C SER A 113 -23.93 -5.96 -13.17
N LEU A 114 -24.48 -5.79 -14.37
CA LEU A 114 -24.44 -6.80 -15.45
C LEU A 114 -23.33 -6.51 -16.47
N LYS A 115 -23.08 -5.23 -16.76
CA LYS A 115 -22.21 -4.79 -17.87
C LYS A 115 -20.89 -4.16 -17.42
N GLY A 116 -20.70 -3.97 -16.12
CA GLY A 116 -19.54 -3.27 -15.55
C GLY A 116 -19.62 -1.76 -15.76
N PHE A 117 -18.47 -1.10 -15.84
CA PHE A 117 -18.42 0.34 -16.08
C PHE A 117 -18.70 0.66 -17.55
N GLU A 118 -19.86 1.23 -17.85
CA GLU A 118 -20.17 1.71 -19.20
C GLU A 118 -19.61 3.13 -19.42
N CYS A 119 -18.91 3.32 -20.54
CA CYS A 119 -18.55 4.66 -20.99
C CYS A 119 -19.80 5.31 -21.61
N ILE A 120 -20.24 6.43 -21.05
CA ILE A 120 -21.34 7.22 -21.62
C ILE A 120 -20.87 8.35 -22.54
N ASN A 121 -19.59 8.33 -22.96
CA ASN A 121 -18.95 9.40 -23.74
C ASN A 121 -19.13 10.78 -23.07
N CYS A 122 -18.88 10.84 -21.76
CA CYS A 122 -18.87 12.04 -20.92
C CYS A 122 -17.72 13.03 -21.26
N GLY A 123 -16.89 12.68 -22.26
CA GLY A 123 -15.74 13.44 -22.75
C GLY A 123 -16.12 14.21 -23.99
#